data_AF-A0A7S0LWS3-F1
#
_entry.id   AF-A0A7S0LWS3-F1
#
_cell.length_a   1.000
_cell.length_b   1.000
_cell.length_c   1.000
_cell.angle_alpha   90.00
_cell.angle_beta   90.00
_cell.angle_gamma   90.00
#
_symmetry.space_group_name_H-M   'P 1'
#
loop_
_entity.id
_entity.type
_entity.pdbx_description
1 polymer ?
#
loop_
_entity_poly.entity_id
_entity_poly.type
_entity_poly.pdbx_seq_one_letter_code
_entity_poly.pdbx_strand_id
1 'polypeptide(L)'
;GGWGDAPGGDEEAQLRAMRPVGVRIVLEEDFDVLAASDAKRAQLALMLQEDVAEAVSVLKDRIQVCRVRAGSVVVELNVLPDPAGRGPAPEDIADSLLQQVVDSESRLLSAASTGRAVSVEKCDPFPPPPPPVLPPPASPPPAPP
;
A
#
# COMPACT_ATOMS: atom_id res chain seq x y z
N GLY A 1 -27.54 -9.86 41.65
CA GLY A 1 -26.27 -9.74 40.90
C GLY A 1 -26.38 -10.60 39.67
N GLY A 2 -26.22 -10.01 38.49
CA GLY A 2 -26.30 -10.69 37.21
C GLY A 2 -25.90 -9.67 36.16
N TRP A 3 -24.65 -9.78 35.71
CA TRP A 3 -23.88 -8.76 35.01
C TRP A 3 -24.36 -8.57 33.58
N GLY A 4 -24.22 -7.35 33.07
CA GLY A 4 -24.66 -6.97 31.74
C GLY A 4 -23.95 -7.76 30.64
N ASP A 5 -24.74 -8.36 29.76
CA ASP A 5 -24.31 -8.93 28.50
C ASP A 5 -24.06 -7.76 27.53
N ALA A 6 -22.79 -7.49 27.23
CA ALA A 6 -22.40 -6.43 26.30
C ALA A 6 -22.32 -7.03 24.88
N PRO A 7 -23.23 -6.67 23.94
CA PRO A 7 -23.16 -7.10 22.55
C PRO A 7 -22.12 -6.27 21.77
N GLY A 8 -20.85 -6.31 22.18
CA GLY A 8 -19.79 -5.46 21.61
C GLY A 8 -18.62 -6.20 20.96
N GLY A 9 -18.47 -7.50 21.19
CA GLY A 9 -17.26 -8.24 20.78
C GLY A 9 -17.11 -8.42 19.27
N ASP A 10 -18.20 -8.79 18.59
CA ASP A 10 -18.16 -9.09 17.15
C ASP A 10 -18.09 -7.83 16.29
N GLU A 11 -18.72 -6.74 16.71
CA GLU A 11 -18.73 -5.47 15.98
C GLU A 11 -17.39 -4.74 16.07
N GLU A 12 -16.73 -4.74 17.24
CA GLU A 12 -15.37 -4.21 17.37
C GLU A 12 -14.34 -5.04 16.59
N ALA A 13 -14.46 -6.37 16.61
CA ALA A 13 -13.59 -7.24 15.83
C ALA A 13 -13.76 -7.00 14.33
N GLN A 14 -15.00 -6.83 13.88
CA GLN A 14 -15.32 -6.56 12.48
C GLN A 14 -14.90 -5.15 12.04
N LEU A 15 -15.03 -4.15 12.93
CA LEU A 15 -14.50 -2.80 12.73
C LEU A 15 -12.96 -2.80 12.64
N ARG A 16 -12.27 -3.61 13.44
CA ARG A 16 -10.82 -3.78 13.34
C ARG A 16 -10.41 -4.48 12.05
N ALA A 17 -11.13 -5.53 11.66
CA ALA A 17 -10.90 -6.23 10.39
C ALA A 17 -11.13 -5.34 9.15
N MET A 18 -11.91 -4.27 9.28
CA MET A 18 -12.15 -3.30 8.20
C MET A 18 -11.23 -2.07 8.23
N ARG A 19 -10.34 -1.94 9.22
CA ARG A 19 -9.42 -0.79 9.27
C ARG A 19 -8.26 -0.98 8.30
N PRO A 20 -7.91 0.06 7.53
CA PRO A 20 -6.66 0.07 6.79
C PRO A 20 -5.45 -0.11 7.71
N VAL A 21 -4.43 -0.80 7.23
CA VAL A 21 -3.16 -1.00 7.94
C VAL A 21 -2.04 -0.36 7.14
N GLY A 22 -1.21 0.45 7.80
CA GLY A 22 -0.01 1.01 7.20
C GLY A 22 1.11 -0.03 7.16
N VAL A 23 1.80 -0.10 6.03
CA VAL A 23 2.98 -0.94 5.84
C VAL A 23 4.10 -0.09 5.25
N ARG A 24 5.28 -0.19 5.86
CA ARG A 24 6.50 0.42 5.35
C ARG A 24 7.40 -0.68 4.80
N ILE A 25 7.81 -0.55 3.55
CA ILE A 25 8.76 -1.45 2.89
C ILE A 25 10.05 -0.66 2.63
N VAL A 26 11.18 -1.18 3.08
CA VAL A 26 12.51 -0.61 2.79
C VAL A 26 13.18 -1.46 1.73
N LEU A 27 13.54 -0.84 0.60
CA LEU A 27 14.29 -1.50 -0.46
C LEU A 27 15.76 -1.03 -0.43
N GLU A 28 16.68 -1.97 -0.60
CA GLU A 28 18.09 -1.70 -0.86
C GLU A 28 18.26 -1.34 -2.34
N GLU A 29 18.06 -0.07 -2.67
CA GLU A 29 18.10 0.40 -4.05
C GLU A 29 18.77 1.76 -4.17
N ASP A 30 19.47 1.97 -5.29
CA ASP A 30 20.28 3.16 -5.55
C ASP A 30 19.36 4.37 -5.79
N PHE A 31 19.13 5.14 -4.71
CA PHE A 31 18.13 6.20 -4.69
C PHE A 31 18.44 7.31 -5.70
N ASP A 32 19.70 7.60 -6.00
CA ASP A 32 20.12 8.65 -6.93
C ASP A 32 19.47 8.51 -8.32
N VAL A 33 19.21 7.28 -8.78
CA VAL A 33 18.59 7.01 -10.08
C VAL A 33 17.06 7.25 -10.08
N LEU A 34 16.41 7.02 -8.94
CA LEU A 34 14.95 7.16 -8.72
C LEU A 34 14.57 8.59 -8.29
N ALA A 35 15.41 9.25 -7.51
CA ALA A 35 15.24 10.62 -7.01
C ALA A 35 15.14 11.64 -8.16
N ALA A 36 15.86 11.38 -9.24
CA ALA A 36 16.01 12.29 -10.37
C ALA A 36 14.72 12.50 -11.17
N SER A 37 13.66 11.71 -10.95
CA SER A 37 12.42 11.85 -11.71
C SER A 37 11.16 11.41 -10.96
N ASP A 38 10.17 12.29 -10.86
CA ASP A 38 8.82 11.96 -10.39
C ASP A 38 8.17 10.84 -11.20
N ALA A 39 8.42 10.78 -12.51
CA ALA A 39 7.87 9.73 -13.37
C ALA A 39 8.41 8.35 -13.00
N LYS A 40 9.70 8.23 -12.66
CA LYS A 40 10.29 6.97 -12.19
C LYS A 40 9.75 6.55 -10.83
N ARG A 41 9.55 7.50 -9.90
CA ARG A 41 8.90 7.21 -8.61
C ARG A 41 7.46 6.72 -8.78
N ALA A 42 6.70 7.35 -9.68
CA ALA A 42 5.34 6.92 -10.00
C ALA A 42 5.31 5.52 -10.64
N GLN A 43 6.23 5.24 -11.56
CA GLN A 43 6.36 3.92 -12.18
C GLN A 43 6.73 2.85 -11.14
N LEU A 44 7.69 3.13 -10.26
CA LEU A 44 8.05 2.23 -9.17
C LEU A 44 6.85 1.97 -8.25
N ALA A 45 6.10 3.00 -7.87
CA ALA A 45 4.90 2.85 -7.05
C ALA A 45 3.87 1.93 -7.72
N LEU A 46 3.65 2.07 -9.03
CA LEU A 46 2.72 1.22 -9.78
C LEU A 46 3.16 -0.24 -9.88
N MET A 47 4.47 -0.47 -10.08
CA MET A 47 5.05 -1.83 -10.11
C MET A 47 4.99 -2.47 -8.73
N LEU A 48 5.37 -1.73 -7.68
CA LEU A 48 5.35 -2.24 -6.32
C LEU A 48 3.94 -2.56 -5.84
N GLN A 49 2.96 -1.72 -6.22
CA GLN A 49 1.56 -2.00 -5.93
C GLN A 49 1.11 -3.35 -6.53
N GLU A 50 1.58 -3.67 -7.73
CA GLU A 50 1.28 -4.93 -8.43
C GLU A 50 2.02 -6.12 -7.80
N ASP A 51 3.33 -6.00 -7.61
CA ASP A 51 4.17 -7.03 -7.01
C ASP A 51 3.69 -7.41 -5.60
N VAL A 52 3.35 -6.41 -4.77
CA VAL A 52 2.80 -6.64 -3.41
C VAL A 52 1.44 -7.32 -3.49
N ALA A 53 0.56 -6.88 -4.40
CA ALA A 53 -0.76 -7.48 -4.55
C ALA A 53 -0.67 -8.95 -5.01
N GLU A 54 0.22 -9.27 -5.94
CA GLU A 54 0.49 -10.65 -6.37
C GLU A 54 1.13 -11.49 -5.27
N ALA A 55 2.10 -10.93 -4.53
CA ALA A 55 2.79 -11.62 -3.44
C ALA A 55 1.82 -12.09 -2.36
N VAL A 56 0.78 -11.30 -2.05
CA VAL A 56 -0.25 -11.66 -1.06
C VAL A 56 -1.56 -12.15 -1.70
N SER A 57 -1.60 -12.33 -3.02
CA SER A 57 -2.77 -12.82 -3.78
C SER A 57 -4.06 -12.02 -3.53
N VAL A 58 -3.97 -10.69 -3.55
CA VAL A 58 -5.11 -9.76 -3.39
C VAL A 58 -5.28 -8.85 -4.61
N LEU A 59 -6.40 -8.13 -4.66
CA LEU A 59 -6.64 -7.12 -5.70
C LEU A 59 -5.70 -5.93 -5.53
N LYS A 60 -5.20 -5.40 -6.66
CA LYS A 60 -4.33 -4.21 -6.71
C LYS A 60 -4.93 -2.99 -6.01
N ASP A 61 -6.24 -2.79 -6.12
CA ASP A 61 -6.96 -1.68 -5.46
C ASP A 61 -6.94 -1.77 -3.93
N ARG A 62 -6.57 -2.93 -3.36
CA ARG A 62 -6.39 -3.09 -1.92
C ARG A 62 -5.03 -2.62 -1.44
N ILE A 63 -4.09 -2.36 -2.33
CA ILE A 63 -2.76 -1.84 -2.01
C ILE A 63 -2.71 -0.39 -2.47
N GLN A 64 -2.57 0.56 -1.54
CA GLN A 64 -2.47 1.97 -1.86
C GLN A 64 -1.08 2.47 -1.51
N VAL A 65 -0.25 2.73 -2.50
CA VAL A 65 1.06 3.36 -2.28
C VAL A 65 0.86 4.84 -1.97
N CYS A 66 1.22 5.27 -0.76
CA CYS A 66 1.03 6.63 -0.28
C CYS A 66 2.25 7.50 -0.55
N ARG A 67 3.46 6.96 -0.38
CA ARG A 67 4.70 7.73 -0.54
C ARG A 67 5.90 6.86 -0.84
N VAL A 68 6.85 7.42 -1.60
CA VAL A 68 8.19 6.86 -1.83
C VAL A 68 9.23 7.91 -1.38
N ARG A 69 10.18 7.54 -0.51
CA ARG A 69 11.16 8.46 0.10
C ARG A 69 12.62 8.14 -0.25
N ALA A 70 13.47 9.13 0.00
CA ALA A 70 14.92 9.20 -0.21
C ALA A 70 15.79 8.64 0.92
N GLY A 71 16.99 8.13 0.57
CA GLY A 71 18.07 7.73 1.50
C GLY A 71 18.24 6.21 1.63
N SER A 72 17.11 5.52 1.69
CA SER A 72 16.88 4.11 1.31
C SER A 72 15.50 4.16 0.65
N VAL A 73 15.21 3.37 -0.38
CA VAL A 73 13.90 3.49 -1.04
C VAL A 73 12.84 2.98 -0.06
N VAL A 74 12.25 3.90 0.70
CA VAL A 74 11.21 3.60 1.69
C VAL A 74 9.87 3.86 1.04
N VAL A 75 9.08 2.81 0.95
CA VAL A 75 7.76 2.82 0.34
C VAL A 75 6.73 2.67 1.46
N GLU A 76 5.94 3.72 1.63
CA GLU A 76 4.85 3.80 2.59
C GLU A 76 3.56 3.47 1.82
N LEU A 77 2.89 2.38 2.20
CA LEU A 77 1.64 1.94 1.58
C LEU A 77 0.60 1.59 2.64
N ASN A 78 -0.67 1.65 2.25
CA ASN A 78 -1.80 1.18 3.03
C ASN A 78 -2.36 -0.10 2.41
N VAL A 79 -2.64 -1.09 3.25
CA VAL A 79 -3.48 -2.22 2.91
C VAL A 79 -4.91 -1.87 3.27
N LEU A 80 -5.80 -1.89 2.28
CA LEU A 80 -7.20 -1.53 2.42
C LEU A 80 -8.06 -2.79 2.62
N PRO A 81 -9.20 -2.67 3.33
CA PRO A 81 -10.17 -3.76 3.44
C PRO A 81 -10.71 -4.14 2.07
N ASP A 82 -11.15 -5.40 1.94
CA ASP A 82 -11.86 -5.84 0.75
C ASP A 82 -13.23 -5.14 0.71
N PRO A 83 -13.59 -4.43 -0.38
CA PRO A 83 -14.85 -3.71 -0.45
C PRO A 83 -16.08 -4.63 -0.42
N ALA A 84 -15.91 -5.91 -0.79
CA ALA A 84 -16.96 -6.92 -0.70
C ALA A 84 -16.91 -7.71 0.63
N GLY A 85 -15.93 -7.45 1.49
CA GLY A 85 -15.73 -8.15 2.77
C GLY A 85 -15.39 -9.65 2.62
N ARG A 86 -14.93 -10.10 1.45
CA ARG A 86 -14.69 -11.53 1.16
C ARG A 86 -13.21 -11.94 1.20
N GLY A 87 -12.32 -10.95 1.24
CA GLY A 87 -10.87 -11.18 1.27
C GLY A 87 -10.30 -11.23 2.69
N PRO A 88 -9.00 -11.58 2.81
CA PRO A 88 -8.29 -11.54 4.09
C PRO A 88 -8.30 -10.13 4.68
N ALA A 89 -8.24 -10.02 6.01
CA ALA A 89 -8.21 -8.73 6.67
C ALA A 89 -6.89 -8.00 6.34
N PRO A 90 -6.87 -6.66 6.33
CA PRO A 90 -5.64 -5.89 6.11
C PRO A 90 -4.50 -6.27 7.06
N GLU A 91 -4.83 -6.63 8.30
CA GLU A 91 -3.86 -7.08 9.30
C GLU A 91 -3.19 -8.40 8.88
N ASP A 92 -3.97 -9.41 8.45
CA ASP A 92 -3.45 -10.69 7.96
C ASP A 92 -2.54 -10.53 6.72
N ILE A 93 -2.92 -9.62 5.82
CA ILE A 93 -2.11 -9.30 4.64
C ILE A 93 -0.79 -8.68 5.06
N ALA A 94 -0.82 -7.73 5.99
CA ALA A 94 0.38 -7.09 6.49
C ALA A 94 1.29 -8.10 7.21
N ASP A 95 0.73 -9.00 8.02
CA ASP A 95 1.48 -10.12 8.60
C ASP A 95 2.13 -11.02 7.56
N SER A 96 1.40 -11.35 6.48
CA SER A 96 1.95 -12.12 5.36
C SER A 96 3.14 -11.41 4.71
N LEU A 97 3.08 -10.09 4.52
CA LEU A 97 4.21 -9.32 3.98
C LEU A 97 5.44 -9.36 4.91
N LEU A 98 5.23 -9.28 6.23
CA LEU A 98 6.31 -9.41 7.21
C LEU A 98 6.96 -10.80 7.18
N GLN A 99 6.18 -11.86 6.94
CA GLN A 99 6.72 -13.21 6.80
C GLN A 99 7.47 -13.38 5.47
N GLN A 100 7.01 -12.73 4.39
CA GLN A 100 7.66 -12.87 3.08
C GLN A 100 9.01 -12.15 3.00
N VAL A 101 9.23 -11.03 3.70
CA VAL A 101 10.54 -10.35 3.66
C VAL A 101 11.65 -11.15 4.36
N VAL A 102 11.31 -12.06 5.28
CA VAL A 102 12.29 -12.93 5.95
C VAL A 102 12.50 -14.26 5.22
N ASP A 103 11.63 -14.59 4.26
CA ASP A 103 11.68 -15.81 3.46
C ASP A 103 12.29 -15.50 2.08
N SER A 104 13.53 -15.96 1.86
CA SER A 104 14.30 -15.66 0.65
C SER A 104 13.72 -16.26 -0.65
N GLU A 105 12.81 -17.22 -0.53
CA GLU A 105 12.10 -17.84 -1.67
C GLU A 105 10.70 -17.27 -1.88
N SER A 106 10.34 -16.22 -1.12
CA SER A 106 9.00 -15.64 -1.17
C SER A 106 8.70 -14.97 -2.52
N ARG A 107 7.41 -14.83 -2.82
CA ARG A 107 6.96 -14.10 -4.02
C ARG A 107 7.35 -12.63 -3.95
N LEU A 108 7.32 -12.03 -2.75
CA LEU A 108 7.77 -10.66 -2.53
C LEU A 108 9.25 -10.48 -2.93
N LEU A 109 10.13 -11.39 -2.51
CA LEU A 109 11.57 -11.29 -2.84
C LEU A 109 11.92 -11.83 -4.24
N SER A 110 11.02 -12.58 -4.87
CA SER A 110 11.18 -13.04 -6.25
C SER A 110 10.72 -12.01 -7.29
N ALA A 111 10.00 -10.96 -6.89
CA ALA A 111 9.44 -9.98 -7.81
C ALA A 111 10.45 -8.88 -8.21
N ALA A 112 10.20 -8.25 -9.35
CA ALA A 112 11.18 -7.37 -9.98
C ALA A 112 11.43 -6.06 -9.21
N SER A 113 10.39 -5.50 -8.56
CA SER A 113 10.52 -4.24 -7.80
C SER A 113 10.70 -4.45 -6.30
N THR A 114 10.18 -5.54 -5.74
CA THR A 114 10.30 -5.85 -4.30
C THR A 114 11.38 -6.85 -3.97
N GLY A 115 12.09 -7.40 -4.95
CA GLY A 115 13.18 -8.37 -4.76
C GLY A 115 14.37 -7.87 -3.95
N ARG A 116 14.46 -6.55 -3.75
CA ARG A 116 15.48 -5.88 -2.92
C ARG A 116 14.92 -5.40 -1.58
N ALA A 117 13.73 -5.87 -1.18
CA ALA A 117 13.18 -5.53 0.12
C ALA A 117 14.07 -6.09 1.24
N VAL A 118 14.53 -5.21 2.13
CA VAL A 118 15.36 -5.56 3.29
C VAL A 118 14.61 -5.50 4.60
N SER A 119 13.47 -4.79 4.64
CA SER A 119 12.64 -4.71 5.81
C SER A 119 11.19 -4.39 5.44
N VAL A 120 10.26 -4.95 6.20
CA VAL A 120 8.84 -4.63 6.16
C VAL A 120 8.37 -4.40 7.59
N GLU A 121 7.69 -3.28 7.83
CA GLU A 121 7.19 -2.89 9.15
C GLU A 121 5.70 -2.56 9.08
N LYS A 122 4.94 -3.01 10.08
CA LYS A 122 3.57 -2.55 10.31
C LYS A 122 3.57 -1.22 11.05
N CYS A 123 2.66 -0.33 10.67
CA CYS A 123 2.50 0.99 11.26
C CYS A 123 1.06 1.49 11.13
N ASP A 124 0.77 2.63 11.75
CA ASP A 124 -0.50 3.32 11.56
C ASP A 124 -0.74 3.65 10.07
N PRO A 125 -1.99 3.61 9.60
CA PRO A 125 -2.31 3.92 8.22
C PRO A 125 -1.84 5.33 7.86
N PHE A 126 -1.20 5.43 6.70
CA PHE A 126 -0.72 6.69 6.15
C PHE A 126 -1.90 7.52 5.63
N PRO A 127 -1.77 8.87 5.63
CA PRO A 127 -2.77 9.70 4.97
C PRO A 127 -2.88 9.32 3.49
N PRO A 128 -4.09 9.33 2.91
CA PRO A 128 -4.27 9.03 1.51
C PRO A 128 -3.46 10.01 0.65
N PRO A 129 -2.95 9.56 -0.51
CA PRO A 129 -2.22 10.45 -1.41
C PRO A 129 -3.12 11.63 -1.83
N PRO A 130 -2.55 12.82 -2.04
CA PRO A 130 -3.32 13.96 -2.51
C PRO A 130 -3.99 13.61 -3.85
N PRO A 131 -5.22 14.12 -4.11
CA PRO A 131 -5.86 13.91 -5.40
C PRO A 131 -4.98 14.47 -6.52
N PRO A 132 -4.97 13.82 -7.70
CA PRO A 132 -4.27 14.37 -8.85
C PRO A 132 -4.80 15.77 -9.12
N VAL A 133 -3.91 16.76 -9.18
CA VAL A 133 -4.27 18.12 -9.58
C VAL A 133 -4.77 18.03 -11.02
N LEU A 134 -6.09 18.13 -11.22
CA LEU A 134 -6.64 18.19 -12.57
C LEU A 134 -6.00 19.39 -13.29
N PRO A 135 -5.49 19.23 -14.52
CA PRO A 135 -5.06 20.38 -15.29
C PRO A 135 -6.26 21.35 -15.40
N PRO A 136 -6.04 22.68 -15.36
CA PRO A 136 -7.12 23.62 -15.58
C PRO A 136 -7.82 23.27 -16.91
N PRO A 137 -9.16 23.40 -16.99
CA PRO A 137 -9.88 23.12 -18.22
C PRO A 137 -9.21 23.92 -19.35
N ALA A 138 -8.87 23.24 -20.45
CA ALA A 138 -8.28 23.89 -21.62
C ALA A 138 -9.17 25.08 -22.00
N SER A 139 -8.59 26.28 -22.08
CA SER A 139 -9.32 27.47 -22.52
C SER A 139 -10.06 27.13 -23.83
N PRO A 140 -11.35 27.50 -23.96
CA PRO A 140 -12.06 27.27 -25.21
C PRO A 140 -11.30 27.95 -26.36
N PRO A 141 -11.27 27.34 -27.56
CA PRO A 141 -10.65 27.98 -28.72
C PRO A 141 -11.34 29.33 -28.98
N PRO A 142 -10.61 30.35 -29.46
CA PRO A 142 -11.21 31.61 -29.84
C PRO A 142 -12.32 31.39 -30.87
N ALA A 143 -13.44 32.09 -30.71
CA ALA A 143 -14.54 32.02 -31.67
C ALA A 143 -14.05 32.44 -33.07
N PRO A 144 -14.47 31.75 -34.14
CA PRO A 144 -14.18 32.21 -35.50
C PRO A 144 -14.81 33.58 -35.76
N PRO A 145 -14.21 34.40 -36.66
CA PRO A 145 -14.70 35.74 -36.99
C PRO A 145 -16.06 35.73 -37.69
#